data_AF-Q0PHT9-F1
#
_entry.id   AF-Q0PHT9-F1
#
_cell.length_a   1.000
_cell.length_b   1.000
_cell.length_c   1.000
_cell.angle_alpha   90.00
_cell.angle_beta   90.00
_cell.angle_gamma   90.00
#
_symmetry.space_group_name_H-M   'P 1'
#
loop_
_entity.id
_entity.type
_entity.pdbx_description
1 polymer ?
#
loop_
_entity_poly.entity_id
_entity_poly.type
_entity_poly.pdbx_seq_one_letter_code
_entity_poly.pdbx_strand_id
1 'polypeptide(L)'
;RFPYLCYKNGGGAFLVPYCIMLIVGGIPLFYMELALGQFNRKGAITCWGRLCPLFKGIGYAVVLIAFYVDFYYNVIIAWALRFFFASFTSMLPWTSCDNPWNTPNCRPFDFPSRNFTENNRTDLSIQPKTGLDSRFASAASEYFNRAILELHQSKGLHDLGAIKWDMALCLLAVYVICYFSLWKGISTSG
;
A
#
# COMPACT_ATOMS: atom_id res chain seq x y z
N ARG A 1 2.08 6.79 -5.32
CA ARG A 1 2.85 7.90 -4.70
C ARG A 1 2.98 9.12 -5.62
N PHE A 2 3.42 8.96 -6.87
CA PHE A 2 3.61 10.08 -7.81
C PHE A 2 2.35 10.96 -8.03
N PRO A 3 1.17 10.42 -8.40
CA PRO A 3 -0.01 11.27 -8.66
C PRO A 3 -0.44 12.13 -7.47
N TYR A 4 -0.35 11.57 -6.26
CA TYR A 4 -0.66 12.28 -5.01
C TYR A 4 0.29 13.47 -4.77
N LEU A 5 1.59 13.27 -4.97
CA LEU A 5 2.58 14.34 -4.81
C LEU A 5 2.46 15.41 -5.89
N CYS A 6 2.22 15.02 -7.15
CA CYS A 6 1.97 15.98 -8.23
C CYS A 6 0.77 16.85 -7.89
N TYR A 7 -0.36 16.26 -7.51
CA TYR A 7 -1.56 17.01 -7.15
C TYR A 7 -1.30 17.99 -5.98
N LYS A 8 -0.63 17.53 -4.92
CA LYS A 8 -0.33 18.36 -3.75
C LYS A 8 0.62 19.53 -4.07
N ASN A 9 1.54 19.36 -5.01
CA ASN A 9 2.61 20.33 -5.30
C ASN A 9 2.35 21.15 -6.58
N GLY A 10 1.08 21.47 -6.87
CA GLY A 10 0.73 22.33 -8.02
C GLY A 10 0.42 21.57 -9.32
N GLY A 11 0.02 20.30 -9.22
CA GLY A 11 -0.45 19.49 -10.34
C GLY A 11 0.59 19.34 -11.45
N GLY A 12 0.27 19.85 -12.64
CA GLY A 12 1.16 19.79 -13.80
C GLY A 12 2.44 20.61 -13.65
N ALA A 13 2.45 21.68 -12.84
CA ALA A 13 3.63 22.51 -12.64
C ALA A 13 4.78 21.74 -11.95
N PHE A 14 4.46 20.73 -11.13
CA PHE A 14 5.44 19.86 -10.49
C PHE A 14 6.27 19.04 -11.49
N LEU A 15 5.77 18.84 -12.72
CA LEU A 15 6.50 18.09 -13.75
C LEU A 15 7.79 18.79 -14.18
N VAL A 16 7.83 20.13 -14.17
CA VAL A 16 9.03 20.90 -14.56
C VAL A 16 10.23 20.59 -13.63
N PRO A 17 10.15 20.82 -12.30
CA PRO A 17 11.25 20.48 -11.41
C PRO A 17 11.50 18.97 -11.34
N TYR A 18 10.46 18.13 -11.49
CA TYR A 18 10.63 16.68 -11.55
C TYR A 18 11.51 16.25 -12.72
N CYS A 19 11.25 16.75 -13.93
CA CYS A 19 12.04 16.44 -15.12
C CYS A 19 13.47 16.97 -15.00
N ILE A 20 13.68 18.16 -14.45
CA ILE A 20 15.03 18.71 -14.22
C ILE A 20 15.82 17.82 -13.27
N MET A 21 15.23 17.45 -12.11
CA MET A 21 15.88 16.57 -11.14
C MET A 21 16.11 15.15 -11.68
N LEU A 22 15.22 14.67 -12.55
CA LEU A 22 15.39 13.39 -13.24
C LEU A 22 16.60 13.43 -14.17
N ILE A 23 16.75 14.48 -15.00
CA ILE A 23 17.85 14.58 -15.96
C ILE A 23 19.19 14.86 -15.27
N VAL A 24 19.22 15.72 -14.26
CA VAL A 24 20.46 16.13 -13.59
C VAL A 24 20.90 15.14 -12.51
N GLY A 25 19.96 14.52 -11.80
CA GLY A 25 20.26 13.62 -10.69
C GLY A 25 19.91 12.16 -10.97
N GLY A 26 18.65 11.90 -11.31
CA GLY A 26 18.14 10.53 -11.45
C GLY A 26 18.85 9.70 -12.52
N ILE A 27 18.92 10.21 -13.75
CA ILE A 27 19.51 9.52 -14.90
C ILE A 27 21.03 9.29 -14.68
N PRO A 28 21.83 10.29 -14.27
CA PRO A 28 23.26 10.07 -14.04
C PRO A 28 23.56 9.06 -12.93
N LEU A 29 22.82 9.09 -11.82
CA LEU A 29 23.00 8.14 -10.72
C LEU A 29 22.62 6.72 -11.14
N PHE A 30 21.49 6.55 -11.82
CA PHE A 30 21.06 5.25 -12.34
C PHE A 30 22.04 4.69 -13.36
N TYR A 31 22.52 5.54 -14.28
CA TYR A 31 23.51 5.15 -15.27
C TYR A 31 24.85 4.75 -14.64
N MET A 32 25.34 5.52 -13.65
CA MET A 32 26.55 5.20 -12.91
C MET A 32 26.45 3.83 -12.23
N GLU A 33 25.34 3.53 -11.56
CA GLU A 33 25.13 2.24 -10.90
C GLU A 33 25.10 1.08 -11.91
N LEU A 34 24.39 1.24 -13.03
CA LEU A 34 24.37 0.24 -14.10
C LEU A 34 25.77 0.01 -14.70
N ALA A 35 26.50 1.08 -15.02
CA ALA A 35 27.84 1.00 -15.58
C ALA A 35 28.81 0.30 -14.61
N LEU A 36 28.76 0.64 -13.31
CA LEU A 36 29.56 -0.02 -12.27
C LEU A 36 29.22 -1.50 -12.13
N GLY A 37 27.93 -1.84 -12.15
CA GLY A 37 27.45 -3.23 -12.07
C GLY A 37 27.89 -4.07 -13.26
N GLN A 38 27.76 -3.53 -14.48
CA GLN A 38 28.18 -4.19 -15.72
C GLN A 38 29.69 -4.33 -15.83
N PHE A 39 30.46 -3.31 -15.41
CA PHE A 39 31.93 -3.35 -15.46
C PHE A 39 32.51 -4.35 -14.45
N ASN A 40 32.03 -4.33 -13.21
CA ASN A 40 32.57 -5.19 -12.16
C ASN A 40 32.01 -6.62 -12.18
N ARG A 41 30.81 -6.84 -12.76
CA ARG A 41 30.09 -8.13 -12.83
C ARG A 41 30.01 -8.85 -11.48
N LYS A 42 29.84 -8.07 -10.42
CA LYS A 42 29.88 -8.53 -9.03
C LYS A 42 28.79 -7.85 -8.22
N GLY A 43 28.34 -8.51 -7.16
CA GLY A 43 27.36 -7.94 -6.24
C GLY A 43 27.91 -6.73 -5.49
N ALA A 44 27.00 -5.93 -4.91
CA ALA A 44 27.30 -4.63 -4.29
C ALA A 44 28.44 -4.69 -3.26
N ILE A 45 28.45 -5.69 -2.35
CA ILE A 45 29.49 -5.83 -1.30
C ILE A 45 30.88 -6.00 -1.91
N THR A 46 30.99 -6.90 -2.89
CA THR A 46 32.27 -7.18 -3.56
C THR A 46 32.69 -6.08 -4.52
N CYS A 47 31.74 -5.33 -5.09
CA CYS A 47 32.02 -4.18 -5.95
C CYS A 47 32.70 -3.06 -5.16
N TRP A 48 32.10 -2.63 -4.04
CA TRP A 48 32.69 -1.60 -3.18
C TRP A 48 34.03 -2.02 -2.57
N GLY A 49 34.17 -3.28 -2.16
CA GLY A 49 35.43 -3.79 -1.64
C GLY A 49 36.60 -3.76 -2.63
N ARG A 50 36.33 -3.82 -3.94
CA ARG A 50 37.36 -3.70 -5.00
C ARG A 50 37.64 -2.25 -5.42
N LEU A 51 36.62 -1.39 -5.38
CA LEU A 51 36.76 0.01 -5.75
C LEU A 51 37.46 0.82 -4.64
N CYS A 52 36.93 0.75 -3.42
CA CYS A 52 37.49 1.40 -2.25
C CYS A 52 37.14 0.57 -0.99
N PRO A 53 38.09 -0.17 -0.40
CA PRO A 53 37.81 -1.07 0.71
C PRO A 53 37.24 -0.37 1.95
N LEU A 54 37.54 0.93 2.12
CA LEU A 54 36.95 1.76 3.18
C LEU A 54 35.41 1.85 3.08
N PHE A 55 34.87 1.84 1.86
CA PHE A 55 33.43 1.93 1.59
C PHE A 55 32.72 0.58 1.47
N LYS A 56 33.38 -0.52 1.85
CA LYS A 56 32.76 -1.85 1.85
C LYS A 56 31.46 -1.92 2.68
N GLY A 57 31.33 -1.07 3.70
CA GLY A 57 30.11 -0.93 4.52
C GLY A 57 28.85 -0.56 3.72
N ILE A 58 28.99 0.17 2.60
CA ILE A 58 27.86 0.55 1.73
C ILE A 58 27.14 -0.69 1.20
N GLY A 59 27.90 -1.71 0.79
CA GLY A 59 27.30 -2.94 0.27
C GLY A 59 26.46 -3.69 1.31
N TYR A 60 26.91 -3.73 2.57
CA TYR A 60 26.13 -4.33 3.66
C TYR A 60 24.89 -3.51 4.00
N ALA A 61 25.00 -2.17 3.98
CA ALA A 61 23.86 -1.29 4.18
C ALA A 61 22.78 -1.50 3.10
N VAL A 62 23.17 -1.66 1.83
CA VAL A 62 22.23 -1.94 0.73
C VAL A 62 21.50 -3.27 0.95
N VAL A 63 22.18 -4.33 1.38
CA VAL A 63 21.55 -5.63 1.68
C VAL A 63 20.57 -5.51 2.85
N LEU A 64 20.94 -4.80 3.91
CA LEU A 64 20.07 -4.57 5.06
C LEU A 64 18.83 -3.74 4.70
N ILE A 65 19.00 -2.69 3.88
CA ILE A 65 17.87 -1.89 3.38
C ILE A 65 16.95 -2.76 2.52
N ALA A 66 17.51 -3.57 1.61
CA ALA A 66 16.73 -4.49 0.78
C ALA A 66 15.92 -5.49 1.61
N PHE A 67 16.49 -6.00 2.71
CA PHE A 67 15.80 -6.89 3.64
C PHE A 67 14.60 -6.23 4.33
N TYR A 68 14.75 -4.99 4.82
CA TYR A 68 13.61 -4.25 5.39
C TYR A 68 12.54 -3.93 4.35
N VAL A 69 12.96 -3.58 3.13
CA VAL A 69 12.08 -3.27 1.99
C VAL A 69 11.26 -4.50 1.59
N ASP A 70 11.90 -5.68 1.55
CA ASP A 70 11.23 -6.95 1.24
C ASP A 70 10.04 -7.22 2.16
N PHE A 71 10.24 -7.08 3.48
CA PHE A 71 9.17 -7.37 4.45
C PHE A 71 7.90 -6.55 4.22
N TYR A 72 8.01 -5.22 4.14
CA TYR A 72 6.81 -4.39 4.04
C TYR A 72 6.19 -4.43 2.64
N TYR A 73 6.99 -4.56 1.57
CA TYR A 73 6.44 -4.63 0.22
C TYR A 73 5.69 -5.93 -0.03
N ASN A 74 6.20 -7.08 0.44
CA ASN A 74 5.50 -8.35 0.31
C ASN A 74 4.16 -8.36 1.07
N VAL A 75 4.06 -7.65 2.19
CA VAL A 75 2.78 -7.45 2.90
C VAL A 75 1.78 -6.66 2.05
N ILE A 76 2.21 -5.60 1.35
CA ILE A 76 1.34 -4.83 0.44
C ILE A 76 0.87 -5.71 -0.74
N ILE A 77 1.77 -6.53 -1.30
CA ILE A 77 1.41 -7.48 -2.37
C ILE A 77 0.41 -8.51 -1.85
N ALA A 78 0.56 -9.00 -0.61
CA ALA A 78 -0.40 -9.91 0.00
C ALA A 78 -1.80 -9.29 0.15
N TRP A 79 -1.89 -8.02 0.52
CA TRP A 79 -3.18 -7.30 0.51
C TRP A 79 -3.78 -7.26 -0.90
N ALA A 80 -2.98 -6.91 -1.91
CA ALA A 80 -3.43 -6.89 -3.30
C ALA A 80 -3.90 -8.28 -3.78
N LEU A 81 -3.19 -9.35 -3.42
CA LEU A 81 -3.56 -10.72 -3.75
C LEU A 81 -4.90 -11.12 -3.09
N ARG A 82 -5.13 -10.70 -1.85
CA ARG A 82 -6.41 -10.91 -1.16
C ARG A 82 -7.57 -10.17 -1.83
N PHE A 83 -7.33 -8.94 -2.32
CA PHE A 83 -8.30 -8.20 -3.13
C PHE A 83 -8.53 -8.83 -4.50
N PHE A 84 -7.48 -9.38 -5.11
CA PHE A 84 -7.57 -10.10 -6.38
C PHE A 84 -8.50 -11.30 -6.26
N PHE A 85 -8.31 -12.15 -5.24
CA PHE A 85 -9.23 -13.28 -5.02
C PHE A 85 -10.65 -12.85 -4.64
N ALA A 86 -10.80 -11.78 -3.86
CA ALA A 86 -12.12 -11.25 -3.49
C ALA A 86 -12.92 -10.74 -4.71
N SER A 87 -12.22 -10.29 -5.76
CA SER A 87 -12.83 -9.79 -7.00
C SER A 87 -13.51 -10.86 -7.84
N PHE A 88 -13.31 -12.16 -7.56
CA PHE A 88 -14.04 -13.24 -8.24
C PHE A 88 -15.47 -13.46 -7.72
N THR A 89 -15.91 -12.68 -6.72
CA THR A 89 -17.28 -12.74 -6.19
C THR A 89 -18.23 -11.94 -7.08
N SER A 90 -19.46 -12.42 -7.28
CA SER A 90 -20.49 -11.73 -8.09
C SER A 90 -20.85 -10.35 -7.53
N MET A 91 -20.91 -10.21 -6.21
CA MET A 91 -21.06 -8.94 -5.51
C MET A 91 -19.78 -8.67 -4.72
N LEU A 92 -19.13 -7.52 -4.98
CA LEU A 92 -17.85 -7.19 -4.36
C LEU A 92 -18.07 -6.80 -2.89
N PRO A 93 -17.25 -7.30 -1.95
CA PRO A 93 -17.50 -7.12 -0.52
C PRO A 93 -17.32 -5.67 -0.01
N TRP A 94 -16.78 -4.78 -0.85
CA TRP A 94 -16.60 -3.35 -0.55
C TRP A 94 -17.64 -2.43 -1.19
N THR A 95 -18.71 -2.96 -1.81
CA THR A 95 -19.78 -2.14 -2.41
C THR A 95 -20.94 -1.90 -1.44
N SER A 96 -21.30 -2.89 -0.61
CA SER A 96 -22.39 -2.81 0.35
C SER A 96 -21.93 -2.58 1.79
N CYS A 97 -22.83 -1.99 2.59
CA CYS A 97 -22.65 -1.83 4.02
C CYS A 97 -23.23 -2.99 4.86
N ASP A 98 -23.79 -4.02 4.23
CA ASP A 98 -24.46 -5.15 4.91
C ASP A 98 -23.50 -6.31 5.25
N ASN A 99 -22.37 -5.99 5.88
CA ASN A 99 -21.33 -6.96 6.22
C ASN A 99 -21.00 -6.94 7.72
N PRO A 100 -20.53 -8.05 8.32
CA PRO A 100 -20.32 -8.16 9.76
C PRO A 100 -19.23 -7.22 10.32
N TRP A 101 -18.32 -6.74 9.47
CA TRP A 101 -17.26 -5.82 9.88
C TRP A 101 -17.68 -4.34 9.86
N ASN A 102 -18.85 -4.01 9.32
CA ASN A 102 -19.24 -2.61 9.10
C ASN A 102 -19.79 -1.93 10.36
N THR A 103 -19.61 -0.61 10.45
CA THR A 103 -20.18 0.22 11.52
C THR A 103 -21.53 0.82 11.13
N PRO A 104 -22.33 1.31 12.10
CA PRO A 104 -23.50 2.13 11.80
C PRO A 104 -23.21 3.41 11.00
N ASN A 105 -21.94 3.82 10.88
CA ASN A 105 -21.53 5.01 10.13
C ASN A 105 -21.13 4.69 8.67
N CYS A 106 -21.21 3.42 8.26
CA CYS A 106 -20.91 2.99 6.90
C CYS A 106 -21.97 3.51 5.92
N ARG A 107 -21.52 4.10 4.80
CA ARG A 107 -22.40 4.46 3.69
C ARG A 107 -21.91 3.87 2.36
N PRO A 108 -22.79 3.24 1.55
CA PRO A 108 -22.44 2.77 0.23
C PRO A 108 -22.25 3.95 -0.74
N PHE A 109 -21.53 3.71 -1.84
CA PHE A 109 -21.26 4.74 -2.86
C PHE A 109 -22.54 5.14 -3.64
N ASP A 110 -23.43 4.17 -3.87
CA ASP A 110 -24.73 4.39 -4.49
C ASP A 110 -25.72 4.95 -3.44
N PHE A 111 -25.58 6.23 -3.13
CA PHE A 111 -26.74 6.98 -2.66
C PHE A 111 -27.56 7.37 -3.88
N PRO A 112 -28.77 6.80 -4.11
CA PRO A 112 -29.77 7.60 -4.77
C PRO A 112 -29.94 8.81 -3.86
N SER A 113 -29.67 10.00 -4.38
CA SER A 113 -30.16 11.25 -3.81
C SER A 113 -31.60 10.96 -3.41
N ARG A 114 -31.86 10.81 -2.09
CA ARG A 114 -33.24 10.90 -1.63
C ARG A 114 -33.64 12.28 -2.09
N ASN A 115 -34.43 12.35 -3.16
CA ASN A 115 -35.22 13.53 -3.45
C ASN A 115 -35.87 13.85 -2.10
N PHE A 116 -35.44 14.97 -1.54
CA PHE A 116 -36.08 15.55 -0.38
C PHE A 116 -37.43 16.04 -0.90
N THR A 117 -38.36 15.11 -1.12
CA THR A 117 -39.76 15.46 -1.21
C THR A 117 -40.15 15.85 0.21
N GLU A 118 -40.01 17.15 0.48
CA GLU A 118 -40.70 17.86 1.54
C GLU A 118 -42.19 17.56 1.44
N ASN A 119 -42.61 16.44 2.03
CA ASN A 119 -44.02 16.15 2.24
C ASN A 119 -44.24 16.08 3.74
N ASN A 120 -44.52 17.27 4.29
CA ASN A 120 -45.36 17.54 5.46
C ASN A 120 -45.50 16.40 6.48
N ARG A 121 -44.60 16.37 7.47
CA ARG A 121 -44.95 16.01 8.85
C ARG A 121 -44.13 16.84 9.83
N THR A 122 -44.76 17.91 10.33
CA THR A 122 -44.37 18.59 11.56
C THR A 122 -44.71 17.69 12.75
N ASP A 123 -43.86 16.70 13.03
CA ASP A 123 -43.59 16.29 14.42
C ASP A 123 -42.41 15.31 14.42
N LEU A 124 -41.21 15.86 14.61
CA LEU A 124 -40.09 15.07 15.11
C LEU A 124 -39.32 15.98 16.03
N SER A 125 -39.46 15.73 17.33
CA SER A 125 -38.61 16.27 18.38
C SER A 125 -37.17 16.33 17.89
N ILE A 126 -36.69 17.54 17.62
CA ILE A 126 -35.27 17.84 17.48
C ILE A 126 -34.71 17.69 18.91
N GLN A 127 -34.44 16.44 19.29
CA GLN A 127 -33.39 16.18 20.24
C GLN A 127 -32.11 16.59 19.51
N PRO A 128 -31.42 17.67 19.92
CA PRO A 128 -30.09 17.92 19.42
C PRO A 128 -29.26 16.75 19.94
N LYS A 129 -28.97 15.76 19.08
CA LYS A 129 -27.94 14.78 19.40
C LYS A 129 -26.66 15.58 19.58
N THR A 130 -26.39 15.83 20.85
CA THR A 130 -25.16 16.34 21.43
C THR A 130 -23.96 15.87 20.62
N GLY A 131 -23.07 16.82 20.33
CA GLY A 131 -21.94 16.69 19.42
C GLY A 131 -21.25 15.33 19.44
N LEU A 132 -21.53 14.53 18.41
CA LEU A 132 -20.66 13.46 18.00
C LEU A 132 -20.39 13.66 16.51
N ASP A 133 -19.17 14.13 16.23
CA ASP A 133 -18.57 14.25 14.89
C ASP A 133 -18.44 12.85 14.27
N SER A 134 -19.57 12.23 13.89
CA SER A 134 -19.59 10.90 13.30
C SER A 134 -19.21 11.04 11.83
N ARG A 135 -17.91 11.14 11.57
CA ARG A 135 -17.35 11.10 10.22
C ARG A 135 -17.83 9.84 9.54
N PHE A 136 -18.63 10.00 8.50
CA PHE A 136 -19.10 8.90 7.67
C PHE A 136 -17.90 8.22 6.99
N ALA A 137 -17.92 6.88 6.94
CA ALA A 137 -16.89 6.09 6.27
C ALA A 137 -17.51 5.36 5.06
N SER A 138 -16.77 5.27 3.96
CA SER A 138 -17.19 4.50 2.79
C SER A 138 -17.04 3.00 3.04
N ALA A 139 -17.90 2.20 2.40
CA ALA A 139 -17.84 0.73 2.48
C ALA A 139 -16.45 0.17 2.14
N ALA A 140 -15.76 0.75 1.15
CA ALA A 140 -14.38 0.37 0.80
C ALA A 140 -13.35 0.71 1.88
N SER A 141 -13.48 1.87 2.54
CA SER A 141 -12.60 2.25 3.65
C SER A 141 -12.80 1.33 4.84
N GLU A 142 -14.05 0.98 5.17
CA GLU A 142 -14.33 0.04 6.26
C GLU A 142 -13.85 -1.37 5.94
N TYR A 143 -14.06 -1.85 4.71
CA TYR A 143 -13.53 -3.13 4.28
C TYR A 143 -12.01 -3.22 4.45
N PHE A 144 -11.27 -2.19 4.02
CA PHE A 144 -9.81 -2.18 4.17
C PHE A 144 -9.39 -2.11 5.65
N ASN A 145 -9.92 -1.16 6.42
CA ASN A 145 -9.47 -0.91 7.79
C ASN A 145 -9.94 -1.97 8.79
N ARG A 146 -11.14 -2.53 8.60
CA ARG A 146 -11.78 -3.43 9.58
C ARG A 146 -11.75 -4.88 9.14
N ALA A 147 -12.00 -5.17 7.87
CA ALA A 147 -12.00 -6.55 7.39
C ALA A 147 -10.59 -7.04 7.02
N ILE A 148 -9.77 -6.21 6.36
CA ILE A 148 -8.43 -6.63 5.93
C ILE A 148 -7.39 -6.41 7.03
N LEU A 149 -7.30 -5.19 7.54
CA LEU A 149 -6.27 -4.81 8.52
C LEU A 149 -6.66 -5.10 9.97
N GLU A 150 -7.95 -5.26 10.26
CA GLU A 150 -8.48 -5.43 11.62
C GLU A 150 -7.97 -4.36 12.62
N LEU A 151 -7.74 -3.13 12.12
CA LEU A 151 -7.11 -2.05 12.90
C LEU A 151 -7.90 -1.69 14.17
N HIS A 152 -9.21 -1.96 14.18
CA HIS A 152 -10.09 -1.75 15.33
C HIS A 152 -9.79 -2.66 16.54
N GLN A 153 -9.06 -3.76 16.35
CA GLN A 153 -8.65 -4.66 17.44
C GLN A 153 -7.35 -4.21 18.10
N SER A 154 -6.55 -3.38 17.42
CA SER A 154 -5.30 -2.83 17.93
C SER A 154 -5.53 -1.48 18.60
N LYS A 155 -4.99 -1.31 19.82
CA LYS A 155 -5.01 -0.01 20.53
C LYS A 155 -3.82 0.88 20.18
N GLY A 156 -2.95 0.43 19.26
CA GLY A 156 -1.78 1.15 18.79
C GLY A 156 -0.55 0.25 18.64
N LEU A 157 0.62 0.86 18.44
CA LEU A 157 1.88 0.15 18.20
C LEU A 157 2.31 -0.80 19.33
N HIS A 158 1.84 -0.56 20.56
CA HIS A 158 2.16 -1.40 21.71
C HIS A 158 1.31 -2.68 21.79
N ASP A 159 0.16 -2.69 21.12
CA ASP A 159 -0.78 -3.81 21.12
C ASP A 159 -1.25 -4.07 19.68
N LEU A 160 -0.46 -4.87 18.97
CA LEU A 160 -0.64 -5.14 17.54
C LEU A 160 -1.82 -6.09 17.25
N GLY A 161 -2.45 -6.66 18.28
CA GLY A 161 -3.52 -7.64 18.13
C GLY A 161 -3.02 -9.02 17.66
N ALA A 162 -3.95 -9.84 17.15
CA ALA A 162 -3.67 -11.18 16.68
C ALA A 162 -3.27 -11.20 15.19
N ILE A 163 -2.55 -12.25 14.78
CA ILE A 163 -2.21 -12.47 13.38
C ILE A 163 -3.44 -13.02 12.64
N LYS A 164 -3.87 -12.32 11.59
CA LYS A 164 -4.95 -12.77 10.71
C LYS A 164 -4.44 -13.88 9.76
N TRP A 165 -4.95 -15.09 9.94
CA TRP A 165 -4.53 -16.28 9.18
C TRP A 165 -4.70 -16.15 7.67
N ASP A 166 -5.80 -15.54 7.19
CA ASP A 166 -6.02 -15.32 5.76
C ASP A 166 -4.90 -14.49 5.12
N MET A 167 -4.41 -13.47 5.84
CA MET A 167 -3.33 -12.61 5.37
C MET A 167 -1.98 -13.31 5.46
N ALA A 168 -1.76 -14.09 6.52
CA ALA A 168 -0.57 -14.92 6.65
C ALA A 168 -0.45 -15.94 5.51
N LEU A 169 -1.56 -16.55 5.10
CA LEU A 169 -1.60 -17.47 3.95
C LEU A 169 -1.34 -16.72 2.64
N CYS A 170 -1.95 -15.55 2.43
CA CYS A 170 -1.67 -14.73 1.25
C CYS A 170 -0.19 -14.32 1.18
N LEU A 171 0.42 -13.97 2.32
CA LEU A 171 1.84 -13.63 2.42
C LEU A 171 2.73 -14.84 2.13
N LEU A 172 2.39 -16.02 2.67
CA LEU A 172 3.08 -17.27 2.37
C LEU A 172 3.04 -17.57 0.86
N ALA A 173 1.87 -17.40 0.22
CA ALA A 173 1.72 -17.60 -1.21
C ALA A 173 2.62 -16.64 -2.02
N VAL A 174 2.71 -15.36 -1.63
CA VAL A 174 3.62 -14.38 -2.25
C VAL A 174 5.07 -14.86 -2.14
N TYR A 175 5.52 -15.27 -0.95
CA TYR A 175 6.88 -15.77 -0.76
C TYR A 175 7.18 -17.04 -1.56
N VAL A 176 6.22 -17.96 -1.66
CA VAL A 176 6.34 -19.17 -2.49
C VAL A 176 6.49 -18.81 -3.96
N ILE A 177 5.70 -17.87 -4.47
CA ILE A 177 5.80 -17.38 -5.86
C ILE A 177 7.18 -16.75 -6.08
N CYS A 178 7.60 -15.82 -5.22
CA CYS A 178 8.91 -15.16 -5.31
C CYS A 178 10.06 -16.19 -5.27
N TYR A 179 9.95 -17.20 -4.40
CA TYR A 179 10.95 -18.25 -4.30
C TYR A 179 11.08 -19.05 -5.60
N PHE A 180 9.96 -19.50 -6.19
CA PHE A 180 10.01 -20.24 -7.46
C PHE A 180 10.48 -19.38 -8.64
N SER A 181 10.18 -18.09 -8.66
CA SER A 181 10.69 -17.15 -9.68
C SER A 181 12.21 -16.96 -9.60
N LEU A 182 12.79 -17.06 -8.40
CA LEU A 182 14.21 -16.81 -8.15
C LEU A 182 15.06 -18.09 -8.02
N TRP A 183 14.46 -19.26 -7.80
CA TRP A 183 15.20 -20.50 -7.49
C TRP A 183 16.29 -20.79 -8.52
N LYS A 184 15.97 -20.75 -9.82
CA LYS A 184 16.93 -21.06 -10.89
C LYS A 184 17.79 -19.85 -11.31
N GLY A 185 17.80 -18.80 -10.49
CA GLY A 185 18.56 -17.57 -10.69
C GLY A 185 18.01 -16.70 -11.82
N ILE A 186 18.88 -15.85 -12.37
CA ILE A 186 18.51 -14.86 -13.40
C ILE A 186 17.87 -15.44 -14.67
N SER A 187 18.06 -16.74 -14.93
CA SER A 187 17.50 -17.41 -16.11
C SER A 187 15.98 -17.60 -16.04
N THR A 188 15.39 -17.64 -14.85
CA THR A 188 13.94 -17.79 -14.64
C THR A 188 13.23 -16.51 -14.24
N SER A 189 13.97 -15.44 -13.98
CA SER A 189 13.41 -14.16 -13.54
C SER A 189 13.03 -13.23 -14.69
N GLY A 190 13.53 -13.51 -15.90
CA GLY A 190 13.26 -12.75 -17.13
C GLY A 190 12.15 -13.35 -17.97
#